data_AF-A0A1B2A726-F1
#
_entry.id   AF-A0A1B2A726-F1
#
_cell.length_a   1.000
_cell.length_b   1.000
_cell.length_c   1.000
_cell.angle_alpha   90.00
_cell.angle_beta   90.00
_cell.angle_gamma   90.00
#
_symmetry.space_group_name_H-M   'P 1'
#
loop_
_entity.id
_entity.type
_entity.pdbx_description
1 polymer ?
#
loop_
_entity_poly.entity_id
_entity_poly.type
_entity_poly.pdbx_seq_one_letter_code
_entity_poly.pdbx_strand_id
1 'polypeptide(L)'
;MTQRINHAQQLFLNTLVADMSVKNNKIVVTFANELFKHYKIVVLGNNSYLAEVTNGQNYYGSLNGNVFTPSKSVVHGHPYRVEVRHASGTYKIREMIAE
;
A
#
# COMPACT_ATOMS: atom_id res chain seq x y z
N MET A 1 -11.26 24.92 6.29
CA MET A 1 -11.08 23.91 7.37
C MET A 1 -10.69 22.53 6.84
N THR A 2 -11.17 22.10 5.68
CA THR A 2 -10.96 20.75 5.11
C THR A 2 -9.51 20.37 4.80
N GLN A 3 -8.66 21.33 4.37
CA GLN A 3 -7.25 21.03 4.06
C GLN A 3 -6.43 20.55 5.26
N ARG A 4 -6.60 21.16 6.44
CA ARG A 4 -5.87 20.76 7.66
C ARG A 4 -6.26 19.35 8.11
N ILE A 5 -7.54 19.01 8.00
CA ILE A 5 -8.06 17.66 8.31
C ILE A 5 -7.49 16.64 7.33
N ASN A 6 -7.52 16.93 6.01
CA ASN A 6 -6.95 16.03 5.01
C ASN A 6 -5.44 15.85 5.19
N HIS A 7 -4.71 16.89 5.59
CA HIS A 7 -3.29 16.80 5.88
C HIS A 7 -3.01 15.93 7.12
N ALA A 8 -3.74 16.13 8.21
CA ALA A 8 -3.63 15.28 9.40
C ALA A 8 -3.98 13.81 9.08
N GLN A 9 -5.03 13.57 8.29
CA GLN A 9 -5.40 12.24 7.81
C GLN A 9 -4.27 11.61 6.99
N GLN A 10 -3.65 12.37 6.06
CA GLN A 10 -2.51 11.88 5.28
C GLN A 10 -1.33 11.51 6.19
N LEU A 11 -0.98 12.35 7.16
CA LEU A 11 0.11 12.08 8.12
C LEU A 11 -0.17 10.81 8.92
N PHE A 12 -1.39 10.64 9.41
CA PHE A 12 -1.80 9.43 10.13
C PHE A 12 -1.73 8.20 9.23
N LEU A 13 -2.32 8.24 8.03
CA LEU A 13 -2.33 7.09 7.11
C LEU A 13 -0.93 6.72 6.62
N ASN A 14 -0.01 7.68 6.54
CA ASN A 14 1.40 7.42 6.20
C ASN A 14 2.10 6.48 7.19
N THR A 15 1.61 6.41 8.43
CA THR A 15 2.16 5.53 9.48
C THR A 15 1.76 4.06 9.31
N LEU A 16 0.73 3.76 8.49
CA LEU A 16 0.25 2.38 8.31
C LEU A 16 1.29 1.49 7.60
N VAL A 17 2.10 2.07 6.72
CA VAL A 17 3.13 1.35 5.96
C VAL A 17 4.49 1.73 6.54
N ALA A 18 5.19 0.75 7.09
CA ALA A 18 6.56 0.92 7.55
C ALA A 18 7.51 0.99 6.36
N ASP A 19 7.44 -0.01 5.47
CA ASP A 19 8.36 -0.18 4.36
C ASP A 19 7.65 -0.66 3.08
N MET A 20 8.26 -0.33 1.94
CA MET A 20 7.94 -0.89 0.63
C MET A 20 9.25 -1.18 -0.09
N SER A 21 9.46 -2.44 -0.46
CA SER A 21 10.71 -2.89 -1.09
C SER A 21 10.44 -3.93 -2.17
N VAL A 22 11.46 -4.20 -3.00
CA VAL A 22 11.46 -5.31 -3.96
C VAL A 22 12.27 -6.46 -3.36
N LYS A 23 11.68 -7.66 -3.28
CA LYS A 23 12.36 -8.88 -2.85
C LYS A 23 11.94 -10.04 -3.76
N ASN A 24 12.91 -10.82 -4.23
CA ASN A 24 12.67 -11.98 -5.12
C ASN A 24 11.75 -11.64 -6.30
N ASN A 25 12.02 -10.52 -6.97
CA ASN A 25 11.24 -9.99 -8.08
C ASN A 25 9.75 -9.73 -7.76
N LYS A 26 9.41 -9.42 -6.50
CA LYS A 26 8.06 -9.04 -6.08
C LYS A 26 8.10 -7.78 -5.21
N ILE A 27 7.02 -7.01 -5.29
CA ILE A 27 6.76 -5.96 -4.31
C ILE A 27 6.47 -6.60 -2.96
N VAL A 28 7.07 -6.06 -1.91
CA VAL A 28 6.80 -6.41 -0.52
C VAL A 28 6.42 -5.14 0.21
N VAL A 29 5.23 -5.14 0.81
CA VAL A 29 4.72 -4.05 1.65
C VAL A 29 4.73 -4.53 3.08
N THR A 30 5.42 -3.81 3.96
CA THR A 30 5.45 -4.11 5.40
C THR A 30 4.62 -3.07 6.14
N PHE A 31 3.56 -3.52 6.80
CA PHE A 31 2.74 -2.67 7.65
C PHE A 31 3.38 -2.46 9.02
N ALA A 32 3.18 -1.27 9.60
CA ALA A 32 3.81 -0.92 10.87
C ALA A 32 3.25 -1.70 12.07
N ASN A 33 1.94 -1.97 12.07
CA ASN A 33 1.23 -2.71 13.11
C ASN A 33 -0.15 -3.12 12.59
N GLU A 34 -0.95 -3.83 13.40
CA GLU A 34 -2.23 -4.40 12.98
C GLU A 34 -3.32 -3.38 12.59
N LEU A 35 -3.12 -2.06 12.76
CA LEU A 35 -4.10 -1.04 12.35
C LEU A 35 -4.45 -1.14 10.86
N PHE A 36 -3.53 -1.63 10.01
CA PHE A 36 -3.80 -1.84 8.58
C PHE A 36 -5.04 -2.70 8.33
N LYS A 37 -5.40 -3.59 9.27
CA LYS A 37 -6.56 -4.48 9.19
C LYS A 37 -7.89 -3.73 9.23
N HIS A 38 -7.91 -2.43 9.48
CA HIS A 38 -9.13 -1.60 9.46
C HIS A 38 -9.28 -0.74 8.20
N TYR A 39 -8.37 -0.90 7.23
CA TYR A 39 -8.33 -0.07 6.03
C TYR A 39 -8.42 -0.90 4.75
N LYS A 40 -8.76 -0.22 3.65
CA LYS A 40 -8.54 -0.70 2.30
C LYS A 40 -7.23 -0.13 1.76
N ILE A 41 -6.25 -1.00 1.56
CA ILE A 41 -4.90 -0.65 1.10
C ILE A 41 -4.66 -1.32 -0.24
N VAL A 42 -4.40 -0.53 -1.27
CA VAL A 42 -4.27 -0.97 -2.67
C VAL A 42 -2.83 -0.79 -3.12
N VAL A 43 -2.29 -1.80 -3.80
CA VAL A 43 -0.99 -1.72 -4.48
C VAL A 43 -1.23 -1.60 -5.98
N LEU A 44 -0.60 -0.57 -6.56
CA LEU A 44 -0.63 -0.28 -7.99
C LEU A 44 0.76 -0.48 -8.60
N GLY A 45 0.80 -0.87 -9.87
CA GLY A 45 2.00 -0.89 -10.70
C GLY A 45 1.70 -0.26 -12.05
N ASN A 46 2.49 0.74 -12.45
CA ASN A 46 2.23 1.59 -13.61
C ASN A 46 0.76 2.07 -13.67
N ASN A 47 0.28 2.62 -12.54
CA ASN A 47 -1.11 3.05 -12.32
C ASN A 47 -2.20 1.98 -12.47
N SER A 48 -1.85 0.72 -12.71
CA SER A 48 -2.80 -0.39 -12.80
C SER A 48 -2.91 -1.13 -11.47
N TYR A 49 -4.12 -1.57 -11.14
CA TYR A 49 -4.39 -2.39 -9.95
C TYR A 49 -3.60 -3.71 -9.99
N LEU A 50 -2.89 -4.01 -8.90
CA LEU A 50 -2.17 -5.28 -8.74
C LEU A 50 -2.83 -6.18 -7.70
N ALA A 51 -3.05 -5.64 -6.50
CA ALA A 51 -3.51 -6.38 -5.34
C ALA A 51 -4.01 -5.43 -4.25
N GLU A 52 -4.72 -5.95 -3.25
CA GLU A 52 -5.14 -5.16 -2.08
C GLU A 52 -5.21 -5.98 -0.79
N VAL A 53 -5.18 -5.26 0.32
CA VAL A 53 -5.64 -5.75 1.61
C VAL A 53 -6.84 -4.91 2.01
N THR A 54 -7.98 -5.55 2.24
CA THR A 54 -9.22 -4.89 2.66
C THR A 54 -9.69 -5.54 3.95
N ASN A 55 -9.77 -4.75 5.02
CA ASN A 55 -10.22 -5.21 6.34
C ASN A 55 -9.44 -6.44 6.85
N GLY A 56 -8.13 -6.43 6.67
CA GLY A 56 -7.23 -7.52 7.09
C GLY A 56 -7.25 -8.75 6.19
N GLN A 57 -8.05 -8.76 5.12
CA GLN A 57 -8.10 -9.84 4.13
C GLN A 57 -7.32 -9.44 2.88
N ASN A 58 -6.47 -10.34 2.37
CA ASN A 58 -5.70 -10.12 1.15
C ASN A 58 -6.44 -10.57 -0.11
N TYR A 59 -6.24 -9.83 -1.20
CA TYR A 59 -6.72 -10.17 -2.54
C TYR A 59 -5.57 -10.02 -3.54
N TYR A 60 -5.40 -11.03 -4.41
CA TYR A 60 -4.34 -11.08 -5.43
C TYR A 60 -2.90 -10.97 -4.88
N GLY A 61 -2.67 -11.55 -3.70
CA GLY A 61 -1.38 -11.62 -3.04
C GLY A 61 -1.42 -12.55 -1.84
N SER A 62 -0.39 -12.51 -1.01
CA SER A 62 -0.33 -13.21 0.28
C SER A 62 -0.08 -12.21 1.40
N LEU A 63 -0.75 -12.40 2.54
CA LEU A 63 -0.52 -11.64 3.76
C LEU A 63 -0.03 -12.60 4.85
N ASN A 64 1.18 -12.38 5.36
CA ASN A 64 1.76 -13.15 6.47
C ASN A 64 2.13 -12.18 7.60
N GLY A 65 1.33 -12.19 8.67
CA GLY A 65 1.42 -11.17 9.72
C GLY A 65 1.23 -9.76 9.14
N ASN A 66 2.27 -8.94 9.27
CA ASN A 66 2.26 -7.55 8.77
C ASN A 66 2.90 -7.41 7.37
N VAL A 67 3.26 -8.51 6.71
CA VAL A 67 3.94 -8.48 5.42
C VAL A 67 2.98 -8.90 4.32
N PHE A 68 2.71 -7.98 3.40
CA PHE A 68 1.88 -8.21 2.22
C PHE A 68 2.74 -8.29 0.96
N THR A 69 2.46 -9.29 0.12
CA THR A 69 3.18 -9.52 -1.14
C THR A 69 2.16 -9.74 -2.26
N PRO A 70 1.96 -8.78 -3.17
CA PRO A 70 1.20 -8.98 -4.39
C PRO A 70 1.72 -10.19 -5.19
N SER A 71 0.82 -10.92 -5.84
CA SER A 71 1.18 -12.15 -6.57
C SER A 71 2.03 -11.86 -7.80
N LYS A 72 1.79 -10.72 -8.47
CA LYS A 72 2.47 -10.32 -9.71
C LYS A 72 3.95 -9.98 -9.46
N SER A 73 4.79 -10.43 -10.38
CA SER A 73 6.19 -10.04 -10.40
C SER A 73 6.37 -8.56 -10.75
N VAL A 74 7.51 -8.04 -10.32
CA VAL A 74 7.96 -6.71 -10.65
C VAL A 74 8.39 -6.64 -12.11
N VAL A 75 8.20 -5.47 -12.71
CA VAL A 75 8.66 -5.10 -14.05
C VAL A 75 9.60 -3.92 -13.86
N HIS A 76 10.83 -4.06 -14.35
CA HIS A 76 11.86 -3.03 -14.24
C HIS A 76 11.39 -1.72 -14.90
N GLY A 77 11.70 -0.59 -14.26
CA GLY A 77 11.29 0.75 -14.69
C GLY A 77 9.83 1.10 -14.44
N HIS A 78 8.98 0.16 -13.97
CA HIS A 78 7.61 0.49 -13.61
C HIS A 78 7.56 1.21 -12.24
N PRO A 79 6.76 2.28 -12.12
CA PRO A 79 6.47 2.87 -10.82
C PRO A 79 5.45 2.01 -10.08
N TYR A 80 5.68 1.78 -8.80
CA TYR A 80 4.78 1.08 -7.90
C TYR A 80 4.34 1.99 -6.77
N ARG A 81 3.07 1.90 -6.37
CA ARG A 81 2.50 2.76 -5.34
C ARG A 81 1.59 1.99 -4.40
N VAL A 82 1.65 2.34 -3.12
CA VAL A 82 0.66 1.92 -2.12
C VAL A 82 -0.27 3.08 -1.82
N GLU A 83 -1.57 2.81 -1.85
CA GLU A 83 -2.62 3.78 -1.56
C GLU A 83 -3.57 3.27 -0.48
N VAL A 84 -4.06 4.16 0.37
CA VAL A 84 -5.22 3.89 1.23
C VAL A 84 -6.46 4.49 0.58
N ARG A 85 -7.48 3.67 0.37
CA ARG A 85 -8.81 4.10 -0.08
C ARG A 85 -9.68 4.33 1.16
N HIS A 86 -9.97 5.58 1.45
CA HIS A 86 -10.75 6.00 2.62
C HIS A 86 -11.99 6.80 2.17
N ALA A 87 -13.00 6.91 3.04
CA ALA A 87 -14.22 7.66 2.74
C ALA A 87 -13.95 9.13 2.38
N SER A 88 -12.90 9.73 2.95
CA SER A 88 -12.48 11.10 2.67
C SER A 88 -11.59 11.26 1.43
N GLY A 89 -11.24 10.16 0.74
CA GLY A 89 -10.44 10.19 -0.47
C GLY A 89 -9.40 9.08 -0.59
N THR A 90 -8.59 9.18 -1.63
CA THR A 90 -7.45 8.28 -1.85
C THR A 90 -6.16 8.95 -1.40
N TYR A 91 -5.39 8.26 -0.57
CA TYR A 91 -4.15 8.75 0.03
C TYR A 91 -2.98 7.94 -0.50
N LYS A 92 -2.00 8.59 -1.12
CA LYS A 92 -0.75 7.95 -1.58
C LYS A 92 0.19 7.82 -0.39
N ILE A 93 0.68 6.62 -0.10
CA ILE A 93 1.41 6.32 1.15
C ILE A 93 2.91 6.08 0.92
N ARG A 94 3.23 5.31 -0.12
CA ARG A 94 4.59 5.00 -0.56
C ARG A 94 4.60 4.87 -2.07
N GLU A 95 5.69 5.28 -2.71
CA GLU A 95 5.92 5.11 -4.14
C GLU A 95 7.40 4.77 -4.34
N MET A 96 7.68 3.90 -5.30
CA MET A 96 9.04 3.54 -5.71
C MET A 96 9.08 3.18 -7.19
N ILE A 97 10.26 3.23 -7.79
CA ILE A 97 10.53 2.65 -9.10
C ILE A 97 11.32 1.36 -8.84
N ALA A 98 10.90 0.26 -9.47
CA ALA A 98 11.70 -0.94 -9.44
C ALA A 98 12.89 -0.79 -10.41
N GLU A 99 14.10 -0.76 -9.85
CA GLU A 99 15.36 -0.77 -10.61
C GLU A 99 15.59 -2.09 -11.33
#